data_AF-A0A3B0U9X4-F1
#
_entry.id   AF-A0A3B0U9X4-F1
#
_cell.length_a   1.000
_cell.length_b   1.000
_cell.length_c   1.000
_cell.angle_alpha   90.00
_cell.angle_beta   90.00
_cell.angle_gamma   90.00
#
_symmetry.space_group_name_H-M   'P 1'
#
loop_
_entity.id
_entity.type
_entity.pdbx_description
1 polymer ?
#
loop_
_entity_poly.entity_id
_entity_poly.type
_entity_poly.pdbx_seq_one_letter_code
_entity_poly.pdbx_strand_id
1 'polypeptide(L)'
;MRISIRTSKWAIWARRLGGFAVPVLVIAVFLHRAQVLASDSFITVFMVGLIIAALGLVVGIVAYVRLWHSGERGWGKATIGVVLGLACLSPVIYGAIQFARYPVVNDVATDWAAPLPLVLNPDASIPDGAVQKEVIDAFPDIGTRTYQLATKEVFNIVEKLVVERGWDIRVRRSPVFNNMTGRINALTMTLFGWRDEIAIRVSSGVDGVRVDMRSASLFGVSDLGVNGRRIESFLFELDQRLGQASNSNQGLAKTH
;
A
#
# COMPACT_ATOMS: atom_id res chain seq x y z
N MET A 1 -1.76 29.79 -54.06
CA MET A 1 -2.38 28.53 -53.58
C MET A 1 -2.14 28.43 -52.06
N ARG A 2 -3.13 28.73 -51.21
CA ARG A 2 -2.99 28.52 -49.75
C ARG A 2 -3.22 27.03 -49.49
N ILE A 3 -2.16 26.29 -49.16
CA ILE A 3 -2.30 24.91 -48.68
C ILE A 3 -3.03 24.99 -47.34
N SER A 4 -4.31 24.61 -47.30
CA SER A 4 -5.07 24.53 -46.05
C SER A 4 -4.55 23.31 -45.27
N ILE A 5 -3.61 23.53 -44.36
CA ILE A 5 -3.07 22.45 -43.54
C ILE A 5 -4.13 22.05 -42.53
N ARG A 6 -4.82 20.93 -42.79
CA ARG A 6 -5.85 20.40 -41.89
C ARG A 6 -5.19 19.72 -40.69
N THR A 7 -5.72 19.97 -39.49
CA THR A 7 -5.31 19.24 -38.28
C THR A 7 -6.07 17.95 -38.16
N SER A 8 -5.38 16.84 -37.87
CA SER A 8 -6.01 15.53 -37.71
C SER A 8 -7.06 15.51 -36.61
N LYS A 9 -8.28 15.07 -36.94
CA LYS A 9 -9.38 14.91 -35.97
C LYS A 9 -9.04 13.87 -34.90
N TRP A 10 -8.27 12.83 -35.25
CA TRP A 10 -7.83 11.78 -34.33
C TRP A 10 -6.89 12.32 -33.26
N ALA A 11 -5.95 13.18 -33.63
CA ALA A 11 -5.04 13.82 -32.67
C ALA A 11 -5.78 14.72 -31.67
N ILE A 12 -6.88 15.36 -32.09
CA ILE A 12 -7.73 16.17 -31.19
C ILE A 12 -8.49 15.27 -30.21
N TRP A 13 -9.06 14.16 -30.69
CA TRP A 13 -9.78 13.21 -29.86
C TRP A 13 -8.87 12.48 -28.86
N ALA A 14 -7.66 12.09 -29.25
CA ALA A 14 -6.66 11.52 -28.35
C ALA A 14 -6.41 12.42 -27.13
N ARG A 15 -6.16 13.71 -27.38
CA ARG A 15 -5.95 14.71 -26.32
C ARG A 15 -7.19 14.89 -25.44
N ARG A 16 -8.40 14.90 -26.03
CA ARG A 16 -9.65 15.09 -25.28
C ARG A 16 -9.93 13.91 -24.34
N LEU A 17 -9.78 12.69 -24.85
CA LEU A 17 -9.99 11.47 -24.06
C LEU A 17 -8.95 11.37 -22.93
N GLY A 18 -7.65 11.54 -23.25
CA GLY A 18 -6.60 11.53 -22.25
C GLY A 18 -6.78 12.64 -21.20
N GLY A 19 -7.10 13.86 -21.65
CA GLY A 19 -7.35 14.99 -20.75
C GLY A 19 -8.61 14.84 -19.89
N PHE A 20 -9.62 14.09 -20.33
CA PHE A 20 -10.83 13.80 -19.55
C PHE A 20 -10.63 12.64 -18.56
N ALA A 21 -9.83 11.63 -18.92
CA ALA A 21 -9.54 10.51 -18.03
C ALA A 21 -8.80 10.95 -16.76
N VAL A 22 -7.86 11.89 -16.88
CA VAL A 22 -7.06 12.39 -15.75
C VAL A 22 -7.92 12.91 -14.59
N PRO A 23 -8.81 13.92 -14.77
CA PRO A 23 -9.61 14.42 -13.66
C PRO A 23 -10.57 13.36 -13.12
N VAL A 24 -11.13 12.47 -13.96
CA VAL A 24 -11.99 11.38 -13.48
C VAL A 24 -11.24 10.48 -12.50
N LEU A 25 -10.04 10.03 -12.88
CA LEU A 25 -9.22 9.14 -12.03
C LEU A 25 -8.73 9.87 -10.78
N VAL A 26 -8.23 11.09 -10.92
CA VAL A 26 -7.73 11.89 -9.80
C VAL A 26 -8.84 12.17 -8.79
N ILE A 27 -10.00 12.65 -9.25
CA ILE A 27 -11.15 12.93 -8.39
C ILE A 27 -11.64 11.64 -7.71
N ALA A 28 -11.73 10.52 -8.44
CA ALA A 28 -12.12 9.24 -7.85
C ALA A 28 -11.19 8.82 -6.70
N VAL A 29 -9.87 8.95 -6.89
CA VAL A 29 -8.88 8.65 -5.83
C VAL A 29 -9.03 9.58 -4.64
N PHE A 30 -9.21 10.89 -4.86
CA PHE A 30 -9.42 11.84 -3.77
C PHE A 30 -10.71 11.56 -3.00
N LEU A 31 -11.82 11.27 -3.68
CA LEU A 31 -13.10 10.95 -3.06
C LEU A 31 -13.04 9.63 -2.27
N HIS A 32 -12.35 8.62 -2.81
CA HIS A 32 -12.15 7.36 -2.10
C HIS A 32 -11.23 7.54 -0.88
N ARG A 33 -10.11 8.28 -1.01
CA ARG A 33 -9.26 8.65 0.14
C ARG A 33 -10.04 9.41 1.21
N ALA A 34 -10.91 10.33 0.82
CA ALA A 34 -11.77 11.08 1.74
C ALA A 34 -12.89 10.24 2.37
N GLN A 35 -12.99 8.94 2.02
CA GLN A 35 -14.04 8.02 2.47
C GLN A 35 -15.45 8.48 2.09
N VAL A 36 -15.57 9.31 1.04
CA VAL A 36 -16.85 9.75 0.47
C VAL A 36 -17.39 8.69 -0.50
N LEU A 37 -16.48 8.02 -1.21
CA LEU A 37 -16.80 6.96 -2.16
C LEU A 37 -16.47 5.59 -1.53
N ALA A 38 -17.41 4.65 -1.55
CA ALA A 38 -17.17 3.28 -1.13
C ALA A 38 -16.24 2.55 -2.12
N SER A 39 -15.51 1.53 -1.65
CA SER A 39 -14.53 0.78 -2.45
C SER A 39 -15.11 0.21 -3.76
N ASP A 40 -16.32 -0.35 -3.73
CA ASP A 40 -16.96 -0.94 -4.92
C ASP A 40 -17.29 0.12 -5.98
N SER A 41 -17.83 1.25 -5.53
CA SER A 41 -18.13 2.39 -6.40
C SER A 41 -16.85 3.03 -6.94
N PHE A 42 -15.80 3.12 -6.11
CA PHE A 42 -14.48 3.60 -6.52
C PHE A 42 -13.92 2.75 -7.65
N ILE A 43 -13.93 1.42 -7.52
CA ILE A 43 -13.42 0.52 -8.55
C ILE A 43 -14.16 0.73 -9.87
N THR A 44 -15.50 0.86 -9.81
CA THR A 44 -16.30 1.07 -11.03
C THR A 44 -15.94 2.37 -11.73
N VAL A 45 -15.90 3.50 -11.01
CA VAL A 45 -15.54 4.80 -11.57
C VAL A 45 -14.10 4.81 -12.08
N PHE A 46 -13.18 4.20 -11.32
CA PHE A 46 -11.77 4.10 -11.69
C PHE A 46 -11.61 3.28 -12.97
N MET A 47 -12.28 2.13 -13.10
CA MET A 47 -12.26 1.31 -14.31
C MET A 47 -12.83 2.04 -15.54
N VAL A 48 -13.93 2.80 -15.39
CA VAL A 48 -14.45 3.63 -16.48
C VAL A 48 -13.43 4.68 -16.91
N GLY A 49 -12.77 5.37 -15.97
CA GLY A 49 -11.71 6.32 -16.27
C GLY A 49 -10.53 5.69 -17.01
N LEU A 50 -10.14 4.46 -16.62
CA LEU A 50 -9.07 3.70 -17.28
C LEU A 50 -9.44 3.27 -18.70
N ILE A 51 -10.69 2.84 -18.93
CA ILE A 51 -11.18 2.52 -20.28
C ILE A 51 -11.10 3.77 -21.17
N ILE A 52 -11.49 4.94 -20.67
CA ILE A 52 -11.36 6.20 -21.41
C ILE A 52 -9.90 6.53 -21.71
N ALA A 53 -9.00 6.34 -20.74
CA ALA A 53 -7.56 6.52 -20.95
C ALA A 53 -6.99 5.57 -22.00
N ALA A 54 -7.38 4.29 -21.97
CA ALA A 54 -6.99 3.29 -22.95
C ALA A 54 -7.48 3.63 -24.35
N LEU A 55 -8.73 4.06 -24.49
CA LEU A 55 -9.27 4.55 -25.77
C LEU A 55 -8.49 5.78 -26.26
N GLY A 56 -8.16 6.72 -25.38
CA GLY A 56 -7.32 7.87 -25.71
C GLY A 56 -5.93 7.48 -26.22
N LEU A 57 -5.31 6.48 -25.57
CA LEU A 57 -4.03 5.91 -25.98
C LEU A 57 -4.12 5.26 -27.37
N VAL A 58 -5.11 4.39 -27.59
CA VAL A 58 -5.33 3.72 -28.89
C VAL A 58 -5.56 4.75 -29.99
N VAL A 59 -6.41 5.74 -29.76
CA VAL A 59 -6.67 6.83 -30.71
C VAL A 59 -5.40 7.65 -30.99
N GLY A 60 -4.57 7.88 -29.97
CA GLY A 60 -3.27 8.55 -30.12
C GLY A 60 -2.29 7.76 -30.99
N ILE A 61 -2.20 6.45 -30.79
CA ILE A 61 -1.37 5.55 -31.61
C ILE A 61 -1.87 5.54 -33.07
N VAL A 62 -3.18 5.40 -33.28
CA VAL A 62 -3.79 5.48 -34.62
C VAL A 62 -3.52 6.84 -35.28
N ALA A 63 -3.55 7.93 -34.50
CA ALA A 63 -3.21 9.25 -35.00
C ALA A 63 -1.77 9.32 -35.52
N TYR A 64 -0.79 8.72 -34.84
CA TYR A 64 0.58 8.65 -35.35
C TYR A 64 0.68 7.90 -36.68
N VAL A 65 0.05 6.73 -36.79
CA VAL A 65 0.05 5.95 -38.04
C VAL A 65 -0.55 6.76 -39.19
N ARG A 66 -1.66 7.49 -38.94
CA ARG A 66 -2.25 8.34 -39.96
C ARG A 66 -1.39 9.55 -40.31
N LEU A 67 -0.83 10.24 -39.32
CA LEU A 67 0.04 11.40 -39.54
C LEU A 67 1.27 11.05 -40.38
N TRP A 68 1.80 9.84 -40.22
CA TRP A 68 2.89 9.31 -41.03
C TRP A 68 2.52 9.18 -42.51
N HIS A 69 1.28 8.74 -42.81
CA HIS A 69 0.82 8.55 -44.19
C HIS A 69 0.26 9.83 -44.82
N SER A 70 -0.40 10.70 -44.06
CA SER A 70 -1.13 11.86 -44.59
C SER A 70 -0.35 13.18 -44.56
N GLY A 71 0.75 13.27 -43.81
CA GLY A 71 1.53 14.51 -43.64
C GLY A 71 0.77 15.64 -42.93
N GLU A 72 -0.35 15.34 -42.26
CA GLU A 72 -1.15 16.33 -41.55
C GLU A 72 -0.43 16.88 -40.29
N ARG A 73 -0.88 18.05 -39.79
CA ARG A 73 -0.42 18.56 -38.49
C ARG A 73 -1.20 17.89 -37.36
N GLY A 74 -0.54 17.59 -36.24
CA GLY A 74 -1.21 16.98 -35.08
C GLY A 74 -0.32 16.24 -34.10
N TRP A 75 0.96 16.02 -34.44
CA TRP A 75 1.94 15.30 -33.63
C TRP A 75 1.88 15.62 -32.14
N GLY A 76 2.04 16.89 -31.74
CA GLY A 76 2.02 17.27 -30.32
C GLY A 76 0.70 16.94 -29.59
N LYS A 77 -0.46 17.01 -30.26
CA LYS A 77 -1.75 16.65 -29.65
C LYS A 77 -1.88 15.13 -29.46
N ALA A 78 -1.41 14.35 -30.44
CA ALA A 78 -1.35 12.90 -30.33
C ALA A 78 -0.38 12.47 -29.21
N THR A 79 0.79 13.11 -29.12
CA THR A 79 1.77 12.86 -28.05
C THR A 79 1.21 13.12 -26.67
N ILE A 80 0.53 14.25 -26.46
CA ILE A 80 -0.12 14.54 -25.17
C ILE A 80 -1.15 13.46 -24.83
N GLY A 81 -2.00 13.07 -25.79
CA GLY A 81 -3.00 12.01 -25.57
C GLY A 81 -2.38 10.66 -25.17
N VAL A 82 -1.29 10.26 -25.85
CA VAL A 82 -0.55 9.03 -25.56
C VAL A 82 0.11 9.10 -24.17
N VAL A 83 0.81 10.19 -23.85
CA VAL A 83 1.49 10.36 -22.56
C VAL A 83 0.48 10.33 -21.41
N LEU A 84 -0.63 11.07 -21.54
CA LEU A 84 -1.68 11.05 -20.52
C LEU A 84 -2.34 9.68 -20.39
N GLY A 85 -2.61 9.00 -21.51
CA GLY A 85 -3.14 7.65 -21.52
C GLY A 85 -2.22 6.66 -20.78
N LEU A 86 -0.92 6.69 -21.07
CA LEU A 86 0.08 5.85 -20.40
C LEU A 86 0.21 6.19 -18.91
N ALA A 87 0.22 7.49 -18.56
CA ALA A 87 0.28 7.93 -17.17
C ALA A 87 -0.94 7.47 -16.36
N CYS A 88 -2.14 7.51 -16.95
CA CYS A 88 -3.36 7.00 -16.33
C CYS A 88 -3.35 5.48 -16.16
N LEU A 89 -2.78 4.74 -17.12
CA LEU A 89 -2.73 3.28 -17.09
C LEU A 89 -1.60 2.74 -16.20
N SER A 90 -0.56 3.53 -15.93
CA SER A 90 0.63 3.08 -15.21
C SER A 90 0.35 2.46 -13.84
N PRO A 91 -0.60 2.93 -13.02
CA PRO A 91 -0.83 2.32 -11.71
C PRO A 91 -1.49 0.93 -11.80
N VAL A 92 -2.34 0.70 -12.80
CA VAL A 92 -2.91 -0.64 -13.03
C VAL A 92 -1.90 -1.59 -13.62
N ILE A 93 -1.04 -1.11 -14.52
CA ILE A 93 0.09 -1.90 -15.03
C ILE A 93 1.00 -2.31 -13.86
N TYR A 94 1.36 -1.35 -12.99
CA TYR A 94 2.14 -1.64 -11.79
C TYR A 94 1.43 -2.64 -10.87
N GLY A 95 0.13 -2.42 -10.61
CA GLY A 95 -0.68 -3.32 -9.78
C GLY A 95 -0.75 -4.75 -10.33
N ALA A 96 -0.91 -4.91 -11.64
CA ALA A 96 -0.89 -6.22 -12.30
C ALA A 96 0.48 -6.92 -12.16
N ILE A 97 1.58 -6.17 -12.27
CA ILE A 97 2.92 -6.71 -12.01
C ILE A 97 3.06 -7.14 -10.55
N GLN A 98 2.56 -6.35 -9.59
CA GLN A 98 2.62 -6.73 -8.17
C GLN A 98 1.73 -7.95 -7.88
N PHE A 99 0.55 -8.02 -8.48
CA PHE A 99 -0.37 -9.16 -8.34
C PHE A 99 0.24 -10.46 -8.86
N ALA A 100 1.03 -10.40 -9.93
CA ALA A 100 1.75 -11.56 -10.45
C ALA A 100 3.00 -11.93 -9.63
N ARG A 101 3.55 -10.98 -8.85
CA ARG A 101 4.77 -11.15 -8.06
C ARG A 101 4.49 -11.67 -6.65
N TYR A 102 3.40 -11.24 -6.04
CA TYR A 102 3.10 -11.50 -4.63
C TYR A 102 1.94 -12.47 -4.48
N PRO A 103 1.89 -13.22 -3.35
CA PRO A 103 0.77 -14.09 -3.05
C PRO A 103 -0.56 -13.34 -3.07
N VAL A 104 -1.63 -14.03 -3.49
CA VAL A 104 -2.99 -13.48 -3.50
C VAL A 104 -3.56 -13.55 -2.08
N VAL A 105 -3.08 -12.65 -1.22
CA VAL A 105 -3.44 -12.55 0.19
C VAL A 105 -3.68 -11.11 0.58
N ASN A 106 -4.54 -10.87 1.55
CA ASN A 106 -4.86 -9.54 2.07
C ASN A 106 -4.66 -9.42 3.59
N ASP A 107 -4.20 -10.48 4.25
CA ASP A 107 -3.97 -10.56 5.68
C ASP A 107 -2.64 -11.26 5.93
N VAL A 108 -1.72 -10.57 6.60
CA VAL A 108 -0.38 -11.07 6.89
C VAL A 108 -0.10 -10.94 8.38
N ALA A 109 0.36 -12.03 9.01
CA ALA A 109 0.74 -12.04 10.42
C ALA A 109 2.15 -12.61 10.62
N THR A 110 2.82 -12.14 11.68
CA THR A 110 4.10 -12.71 12.13
C THR A 110 3.93 -14.04 12.86
N ASP A 111 2.76 -14.24 13.48
CA ASP A 111 2.38 -15.46 14.21
C ASP A 111 0.98 -15.90 13.77
N TRP A 112 0.96 -16.91 12.90
CA TRP A 112 -0.26 -17.50 12.36
C TRP A 112 -0.95 -18.48 13.34
N ALA A 113 -0.22 -18.99 14.33
CA ALA A 113 -0.75 -19.92 15.32
C ALA A 113 -1.58 -19.19 16.38
N ALA A 114 -1.20 -17.95 16.72
CA ALA A 114 -1.93 -17.09 17.65
C ALA A 114 -2.19 -15.69 17.04
N PRO A 115 -3.03 -15.59 15.99
CA PRO A 115 -3.24 -14.37 15.24
C PRO A 115 -3.85 -13.27 16.10
N LEU A 116 -3.39 -12.04 15.87
CA LEU A 116 -3.85 -10.90 16.65
C LEU A 116 -5.29 -10.53 16.29
N PRO A 117 -6.15 -10.18 17.27
CA PRO A 117 -7.53 -9.79 16.98
C PRO A 117 -7.57 -8.40 16.34
N LEU A 118 -8.26 -8.33 15.20
CA LEU A 118 -8.62 -7.09 14.52
C LEU A 118 -9.90 -6.50 15.14
N VAL A 119 -10.03 -5.18 15.09
CA VAL A 119 -11.15 -4.42 15.67
C VAL A 119 -12.16 -4.02 14.59
N LEU A 120 -11.69 -3.66 13.40
CA LEU A 120 -12.54 -3.25 12.29
C LEU A 120 -12.99 -4.42 11.43
N ASN A 121 -12.21 -5.50 11.39
CA ASN A 121 -12.57 -6.74 10.70
C ASN A 121 -12.36 -7.97 11.61
N PRO A 122 -13.16 -8.11 12.69
CA PRO A 122 -12.97 -9.20 13.66
C PRO A 122 -13.14 -10.59 13.04
N ASP A 123 -13.93 -10.69 11.97
CA ASP A 123 -14.23 -11.93 11.25
C ASP A 123 -13.27 -12.20 10.09
N ALA A 124 -12.14 -11.48 10.01
CA ALA A 124 -11.13 -11.70 8.98
C ALA A 124 -10.58 -13.14 9.06
N SER A 125 -10.88 -13.91 8.02
CA SER A 125 -10.37 -15.26 7.85
C SER A 125 -8.84 -15.26 7.78
N ILE A 126 -8.24 -16.18 8.52
CA ILE A 126 -6.79 -16.42 8.45
C ILE A 126 -6.52 -17.20 7.16
N PRO A 127 -5.52 -16.81 6.35
CA PRO A 127 -5.11 -17.57 5.17
C PRO A 127 -4.80 -19.03 5.52
N ASP A 128 -5.03 -19.95 4.58
CA ASP A 128 -4.69 -21.35 4.78
C ASP A 128 -3.17 -21.59 4.84
N GLY A 129 -2.75 -22.78 5.25
CA GLY A 129 -1.33 -23.11 5.41
C GLY A 129 -0.51 -23.06 4.12
N ALA A 130 -1.13 -23.27 2.95
CA ALA A 130 -0.44 -23.19 1.67
C ALA A 130 -0.13 -21.73 1.32
N VAL A 131 -1.11 -20.84 1.47
CA VAL A 131 -0.94 -19.40 1.29
C VAL A 131 0.03 -18.82 2.32
N GLN A 132 -0.05 -19.26 3.59
CA GLN A 132 0.93 -18.85 4.61
C GLN A 132 2.36 -19.18 4.20
N LYS A 133 2.59 -20.35 3.60
CA LYS A 133 3.92 -20.72 3.08
C LYS A 133 4.36 -19.79 1.94
N GLU A 134 3.49 -19.49 0.98
CA GLU A 134 3.80 -18.54 -0.08
C GLU A 134 4.15 -17.14 0.45
N VAL A 135 3.48 -16.71 1.53
CA VAL A 135 3.78 -15.44 2.22
C VAL A 135 5.16 -15.48 2.87
N ILE A 136 5.51 -16.56 3.57
CA ILE A 136 6.83 -16.73 4.19
C ILE A 136 7.93 -16.74 3.13
N ASP A 137 7.71 -17.43 2.00
CA ASP A 137 8.66 -17.49 0.89
C ASP A 137 8.84 -16.11 0.23
N ALA A 138 7.76 -15.31 0.12
CA ALA A 138 7.80 -13.97 -0.46
C ALA A 138 8.37 -12.90 0.48
N PHE A 139 8.29 -13.12 1.79
CA PHE A 139 8.67 -12.17 2.84
C PHE A 139 9.41 -12.89 3.99
N PRO A 140 10.70 -13.21 3.81
CA PRO A 140 11.46 -14.03 4.75
C PRO A 140 11.70 -13.37 6.11
N ASP A 141 11.57 -12.04 6.21
CA ASP A 141 11.79 -11.32 7.46
C ASP A 141 10.50 -11.17 8.31
N ILE A 142 9.38 -11.74 7.84
CA ILE A 142 8.13 -11.79 8.60
C ILE A 142 8.22 -12.87 9.67
N GLY A 143 8.37 -12.44 10.91
CA GLY A 143 8.36 -13.31 12.07
C GLY A 143 8.32 -12.52 13.37
N THR A 144 7.90 -13.18 14.44
CA THR A 144 7.95 -12.60 15.79
C THR A 144 9.37 -12.14 16.11
N ARG A 145 9.51 -10.93 16.64
CA ARG A 145 10.79 -10.43 17.16
C ARG A 145 10.85 -10.60 18.67
N THR A 146 12.03 -10.91 19.20
CA THR A 146 12.27 -11.04 20.65
C THR A 146 13.39 -10.10 21.07
N TYR A 147 13.17 -9.33 22.13
CA TYR A 147 14.10 -8.31 22.62
C TYR A 147 14.44 -8.48 24.10
N GLN A 148 15.68 -8.20 24.46
CA GLN A 148 16.20 -8.25 25.84
C GLN A 148 16.06 -6.89 26.53
N LEU A 149 14.86 -6.31 26.51
CA LEU A 149 14.53 -5.02 27.11
C LEU A 149 13.23 -5.13 27.91
N ALA A 150 12.91 -4.12 28.72
CA ALA A 150 11.66 -4.13 29.47
C ALA A 150 10.44 -3.98 28.56
N THR A 151 9.34 -4.70 28.83
CA THR A 151 8.12 -4.68 28.00
C THR A 151 7.57 -3.27 27.80
N LYS A 152 7.60 -2.44 28.85
CA LYS A 152 7.16 -1.05 28.76
C LYS A 152 8.05 -0.20 27.84
N GLU A 153 9.35 -0.45 27.84
CA GLU A 153 10.31 0.26 26.97
C GLU A 153 10.09 -0.11 25.50
N VAL A 154 10.00 -1.42 25.21
CA VAL A 154 9.68 -1.91 23.86
C VAL A 154 8.35 -1.35 23.38
N PHE A 155 7.31 -1.39 24.23
CA PHE A 155 5.99 -0.84 23.88
C PHE A 155 6.04 0.65 23.56
N ASN A 156 6.77 1.45 24.33
CA ASN A 156 6.90 2.89 24.07
C ASN A 156 7.58 3.17 22.72
N ILE A 157 8.57 2.37 22.33
CA ILE A 157 9.25 2.51 21.04
C ILE A 157 8.34 2.07 19.89
N VAL A 158 7.62 0.96 20.06
CA VAL A 158 6.58 0.50 19.12
C VAL A 158 5.53 1.60 18.92
N GLU A 159 5.01 2.18 20.00
CA GLU A 159 4.03 3.25 19.92
C GLU A 159 4.58 4.48 19.18
N LYS A 160 5.80 4.89 19.51
CA LYS A 160 6.46 6.02 18.85
C LYS A 160 6.58 5.79 17.34
N LEU A 161 6.95 4.56 16.92
CA LEU A 161 7.00 4.18 15.50
C LEU A 161 5.62 4.25 14.83
N VAL A 162 4.57 3.76 15.49
CA VAL A 162 3.19 3.83 14.97
C VAL A 162 2.78 5.30 14.74
N VAL A 163 3.07 6.19 15.70
CA VAL A 163 2.76 7.62 15.59
C VAL A 163 3.58 8.29 14.49
N GLU A 164 4.88 8.03 14.41
CA GLU A 164 5.77 8.63 13.39
C GLU A 164 5.42 8.18 11.97
N ARG A 165 4.90 6.97 11.80
CA ARG A 165 4.36 6.48 10.52
C ARG A 165 3.00 7.09 10.16
N GLY A 166 2.42 7.90 11.04
CA GLY A 166 1.11 8.52 10.84
C GLY A 166 -0.03 7.51 10.82
N TRP A 167 0.15 6.35 11.46
CA TRP A 167 -0.92 5.36 11.59
C TRP A 167 -1.93 5.82 12.65
N ASP A 168 -3.20 5.74 12.28
CA ASP A 168 -4.31 6.24 13.08
C ASP A 168 -4.69 5.21 14.15
N ILE A 169 -4.24 5.44 15.38
CA ILE A 169 -4.43 4.53 16.52
C ILE A 169 -5.92 4.46 16.91
N ARG A 170 -6.51 3.28 16.76
CA ARG A 170 -7.90 2.98 17.12
C ARG A 170 -8.04 2.36 18.50
N VAL A 171 -7.09 1.50 18.87
CA VAL A 171 -7.03 0.90 20.20
C VAL A 171 -5.60 0.99 20.71
N ARG A 172 -5.45 1.43 21.95
CA ARG A 172 -4.17 1.45 22.65
C ARG A 172 -4.35 0.90 24.06
N ARG A 173 -3.61 -0.15 24.38
CA ARG A 173 -3.51 -0.74 25.72
C ARG A 173 -2.04 -0.81 26.10
N SER A 174 -1.60 0.13 26.92
CA SER A 174 -0.23 0.16 27.42
C SER A 174 -0.04 -0.88 28.51
N PRO A 175 1.09 -1.62 28.54
CA PRO A 175 1.43 -2.46 29.68
C PRO A 175 1.79 -1.54 30.87
N VAL A 176 1.08 -1.71 31.99
CA VAL A 176 1.36 -0.94 33.22
C VAL A 176 2.62 -1.46 33.89
N PHE A 177 2.78 -2.78 33.90
CA PHE A 177 3.91 -3.51 34.46
C PHE A 177 4.62 -4.33 33.37
N ASN A 178 5.88 -4.70 33.61
CA ASN A 178 6.69 -5.42 32.62
C ASN A 178 6.19 -6.84 32.30
N ASN A 179 5.36 -7.44 33.15
CA ASN A 179 4.74 -8.74 32.90
C ASN A 179 3.38 -8.65 32.17
N MET A 180 2.88 -7.45 31.90
CA MET A 180 1.60 -7.26 31.21
C MET A 180 1.80 -7.14 29.70
N THR A 181 0.79 -7.54 28.95
CA THR A 181 0.77 -7.42 27.49
C THR A 181 0.30 -6.03 27.06
N GLY A 182 1.09 -5.38 26.21
CA GLY A 182 0.69 -4.20 25.45
C GLY A 182 0.04 -4.56 24.13
N ARG A 183 -0.94 -3.76 23.69
CA ARG A 183 -1.59 -3.91 22.38
C ARG A 183 -1.88 -2.57 21.73
N ILE A 184 -1.64 -2.48 20.43
CA ILE A 184 -2.04 -1.35 19.59
C ILE A 184 -2.78 -1.89 18.36
N ASN A 185 -3.94 -1.32 18.05
CA ASN A 185 -4.57 -1.45 16.74
C ASN A 185 -4.59 -0.08 16.09
N ALA A 186 -4.13 0.03 14.86
CA ALA A 186 -4.07 1.27 14.11
C ALA A 186 -4.54 1.07 12.66
N LEU A 187 -4.99 2.14 12.02
CA LEU A 187 -5.32 2.15 10.61
C LEU A 187 -4.24 2.87 9.81
N THR A 188 -3.95 2.31 8.66
CA THR A 188 -3.19 2.99 7.62
C THR A 188 -4.02 3.03 6.34
N MET A 189 -3.66 3.94 5.44
CA MET A 189 -4.34 4.07 4.16
C MET A 189 -3.35 4.07 3.01
N THR A 190 -3.66 3.31 1.98
CA THR A 190 -2.88 3.28 0.73
C THR A 190 -3.04 4.59 -0.04
N LEU A 191 -2.21 4.79 -1.07
CA LEU A 191 -2.31 5.96 -1.96
C LEU A 191 -3.69 6.07 -2.61
N PHE A 192 -4.32 4.94 -2.91
CA PHE A 192 -5.63 4.89 -3.55
C PHE A 192 -6.80 5.03 -2.59
N GLY A 193 -6.58 4.92 -1.27
CA GLY A 193 -7.63 5.09 -0.26
C GLY A 193 -8.13 3.80 0.39
N TRP A 194 -7.62 2.63 -0.01
CA TRP A 194 -7.89 1.39 0.73
C TRP A 194 -7.26 1.46 2.11
N ARG A 195 -8.01 1.02 3.11
CA ARG A 195 -7.60 1.00 4.51
C ARG A 195 -7.14 -0.40 4.89
N ASP A 196 -6.09 -0.44 5.69
CA ASP A 196 -5.58 -1.66 6.31
C ASP A 196 -5.55 -1.46 7.83
N GLU A 197 -5.96 -2.49 8.57
CA GLU A 197 -5.82 -2.54 10.01
C GLU A 197 -4.52 -3.26 10.38
N ILE A 198 -3.79 -2.64 11.28
CA ILE A 198 -2.55 -3.14 11.84
C ILE A 198 -2.80 -3.43 13.31
N ALA A 199 -2.55 -4.65 13.74
CA ALA A 199 -2.52 -5.04 15.14
C ALA A 199 -1.07 -5.34 15.54
N ILE A 200 -0.63 -4.78 16.66
CA ILE A 200 0.70 -5.05 17.25
C ILE A 200 0.49 -5.47 18.70
N ARG A 201 1.17 -6.55 19.10
CA ARG A 201 1.19 -7.07 20.47
C ARG A 201 2.62 -7.05 20.97
N VAL A 202 2.81 -6.54 22.19
CA VAL A 202 4.09 -6.57 22.91
C VAL A 202 3.85 -7.33 24.20
N SER A 203 4.44 -8.51 24.36
CA SER A 203 4.22 -9.37 25.52
C SER A 203 5.53 -9.86 26.13
N SER A 204 5.53 -10.05 27.45
CA SER A 204 6.63 -10.73 28.12
C SER A 204 6.63 -12.21 27.72
N GLY A 205 7.77 -12.72 27.26
CA GLY A 205 8.04 -14.14 27.02
C GLY A 205 9.10 -14.67 27.99
N VAL A 206 9.40 -15.96 27.87
CA VAL A 206 10.44 -16.64 28.67
C VAL A 206 11.83 -16.11 28.31
N ASP A 207 12.09 -15.91 27.02
CA ASP A 207 13.39 -15.50 26.49
C ASP A 207 13.49 -13.99 26.21
N GLY A 208 12.63 -13.19 26.83
CA GLY A 208 12.53 -11.74 26.61
C GLY A 208 11.18 -11.29 26.08
N VAL A 209 11.09 -10.05 25.64
CA VAL A 209 9.85 -9.42 25.18
C VAL A 209 9.61 -9.75 23.71
N ARG A 210 8.44 -10.33 23.42
CA ARG A 210 8.00 -10.67 22.07
C ARG A 210 7.18 -9.53 21.46
N VAL A 211 7.44 -9.24 20.19
CA VAL A 211 6.64 -8.33 19.37
C VAL A 211 6.07 -9.09 18.20
N ASP A 212 4.75 -9.16 18.17
CA ASP A 212 3.98 -9.77 17.09
C ASP A 212 3.18 -8.69 16.36
N MET A 213 2.98 -8.88 15.06
CA MET A 213 2.26 -7.94 14.21
C MET A 213 1.33 -8.70 13.25
N ARG A 214 0.15 -8.13 13.00
CA ARG A 214 -0.78 -8.53 11.93
C ARG A 214 -1.16 -7.29 11.15
N SER A 215 -1.19 -7.38 9.83
CA SER A 215 -1.57 -6.30 8.92
C SER A 215 -2.55 -6.86 7.91
N ALA A 216 -3.78 -6.36 7.93
CA ALA A 216 -4.88 -6.91 7.15
C ALA A 216 -5.67 -5.81 6.45
N SER A 217 -5.93 -5.99 5.16
CA SER A 217 -6.71 -5.07 4.36
C SER A 217 -8.20 -5.22 4.63
N LEU A 218 -8.91 -4.09 4.73
CA LEU A 218 -10.36 -4.09 4.94
C LEU A 218 -11.15 -4.38 3.65
N PHE A 219 -10.46 -4.48 2.50
CA PHE A 219 -11.07 -4.64 1.20
C PHE A 219 -10.17 -5.42 0.24
N GLY A 220 -10.79 -6.24 -0.62
CA GLY A 220 -10.11 -6.98 -1.67
C GLY A 220 -9.49 -8.28 -1.17
N VAL A 221 -9.15 -9.19 -2.09
CA VAL A 221 -8.56 -10.52 -1.79
C VAL A 221 -7.03 -10.52 -1.84
N SER A 222 -6.43 -9.50 -2.48
CA SER A 222 -4.98 -9.32 -2.55
C SER A 222 -4.63 -7.89 -2.19
N ASP A 223 -3.55 -7.74 -1.42
CA ASP A 223 -2.98 -6.47 -1.02
C ASP A 223 -1.77 -6.04 -1.88
N LEU A 224 -1.45 -6.80 -2.94
CA LEU A 224 -0.29 -6.55 -3.80
C LEU A 224 1.06 -6.55 -3.04
N GLY A 225 1.15 -7.35 -1.99
CA GLY A 225 2.30 -7.50 -1.09
C GLY A 225 2.49 -6.33 -0.12
N VAL A 226 1.51 -5.44 0.01
CA VAL A 226 1.65 -4.22 0.84
C VAL A 226 1.75 -4.57 2.32
N ASN A 227 0.95 -5.49 2.85
CA ASN A 227 0.96 -5.86 4.27
C ASN A 227 2.28 -6.55 4.65
N GLY A 228 2.77 -7.47 3.81
CA GLY A 228 4.03 -8.17 4.04
C GLY A 228 5.22 -7.20 4.12
N ARG A 229 5.40 -6.35 3.08
CA ARG A 229 6.44 -5.31 3.08
C ARG A 229 6.31 -4.33 4.25
N ARG A 230 5.08 -4.02 4.66
CA ARG A 230 4.83 -3.13 5.80
C ARG A 230 5.38 -3.74 7.08
N ILE A 231 5.08 -5.01 7.35
CA ILE A 231 5.56 -5.73 8.53
C ILE A 231 7.08 -5.77 8.52
N GLU A 232 7.73 -6.21 7.43
CA GLU A 232 9.19 -6.25 7.33
C GLU A 232 9.82 -4.87 7.57
N SER A 233 9.29 -3.82 6.91
CA SER A 233 9.80 -2.46 7.08
C SER A 233 9.64 -1.92 8.50
N PHE A 234 8.57 -2.32 9.21
CA PHE A 234 8.31 -1.89 10.58
C PHE A 234 9.23 -2.61 11.55
N LEU A 235 9.36 -3.94 11.42
CA LEU A 235 10.24 -4.74 12.26
C LEU A 235 11.71 -4.36 12.07
N PHE A 236 12.15 -4.11 10.83
CA PHE A 236 13.50 -3.63 10.56
C PHE A 236 13.82 -2.30 11.27
N GLU A 237 12.91 -1.34 11.22
CA GLU A 237 13.10 -0.05 11.89
C GLU A 237 13.05 -0.20 13.43
N LEU A 238 12.19 -1.10 13.93
CA LEU A 238 12.12 -1.45 15.34
C LEU A 238 13.43 -2.07 15.84
N ASP A 239 13.99 -3.01 15.07
CA ASP A 239 15.28 -3.67 15.35
C ASP A 239 16.40 -2.64 15.46
N GLN A 240 16.46 -1.65 14.54
CA GLN A 240 17.44 -0.57 14.59
C GLN A 240 17.32 0.30 15.86
N ARG A 241 16.09 0.69 16.23
CA ARG A 241 15.86 1.56 17.40
C ARG A 241 16.16 0.85 18.72
N LEU A 242 15.76 -0.41 18.85
CA LEU A 242 16.00 -1.19 20.05
C LEU A 242 17.47 -1.60 20.19
N GLY A 243 18.17 -1.83 19.07
CA GLY A 243 19.62 -2.02 19.06
C GLY A 243 20.38 -0.82 19.63
N GLN A 244 19.97 0.41 19.25
CA GLN A 244 20.55 1.64 19.79
C GLN A 244 20.24 1.85 21.28
N ALA A 245 19.01 1.55 21.71
CA ALA A 245 18.60 1.65 23.12
C ALA A 245 19.39 0.68 24.02
N SER A 246 19.54 -0.58 23.58
CA SER A 246 20.32 -1.59 24.30
C SER A 246 21.79 -1.17 24.48
N ASN A 247 22.44 -0.68 23.42
CA ASN A 247 23.82 -0.22 23.48
C ASN A 247 24.00 0.99 24.42
N SER A 248 23.01 1.89 24.46
CA SER A 248 23.03 3.06 25.35
C SER A 248 22.97 2.65 26.82
N ASN A 249 22.10 1.68 27.15
CA ASN A 249 21.97 1.15 28.51
C ASN A 249 23.25 0.41 28.97
N GLN A 250 23.94 -0.29 28.07
CA GLN A 250 25.21 -0.95 28.38
C GLN A 250 26.39 0.02 28.60
N GLY A 251 26.42 1.16 27.90
CA GLY A 251 27.45 2.20 28.09
C GLY A 251 27.36 2.87 29.45
N LEU A 252 26.13 3.13 29.93
CA LEU A 252 25.88 3.68 31.27
C LEU A 252 26.25 2.70 32.39
N ALA A 253 26.06 1.40 32.18
CA ALA A 253 26.41 0.38 33.18
C ALA A 253 27.93 0.17 33.34
N LYS A 254 28.76 0.51 32.34
CA LYS A 254 30.24 0.37 32.39
C LYS A 254 30.98 1.59 32.95
N THR A 255 30.26 2.68 33.20
CA THR A 255 30.83 3.95 33.73
C THR A 255 30.63 4.12 35.24
N HIS A 256 30.11 3.09 35.90
CA HIS A 256 29.99 2.94 37.35
C HIS A 256 30.76 1.70 37.81
#